data_AF-A0A924A3U4-F1
#
_entry.id   AF-A0A924A3U4-F1
#
_cell.length_a   1.000
_cell.length_b   1.000
_cell.length_c   1.000
_cell.angle_alpha   90.00
_cell.angle_beta   90.00
_cell.angle_gamma   90.00
#
_symmetry.space_group_name_H-M   'P 1'
#
loop_
_entity.id
_entity.type
_entity.pdbx_description
1 polymer ?
#
loop_
_entity_poly.entity_id
_entity_poly.type
_entity_poly.pdbx_seq_one_letter_code
_entity_poly.pdbx_strand_id
1 'polypeptide(L)'
;MIQILRNTEELQAVKYLSLDMLHVVFYKAGELHVNDIHIKVDKPCTLYVKNMDSEKPILHLEDSPLGHTNINVKLQIAGIKIEENMSYNFPMADWTDSRPYPIMLK
;
A
#
# COMPACT_ATOMS: atom_id res chain seq x y z
N MET A 1 10.24 17.23 -0.30
CA MET A 1 11.40 16.40 -0.74
C MET A 1 10.88 14.99 -1.02
N ILE A 2 11.37 14.37 -2.09
CA ILE A 2 10.98 13.03 -2.55
C ILE A 2 12.18 12.09 -2.41
N GLN A 3 11.97 10.90 -1.87
CA GLN A 3 12.99 9.87 -1.71
C GLN A 3 12.58 8.59 -2.42
N ILE A 4 13.45 8.05 -3.28
CA ILE A 4 13.28 6.73 -3.86
C ILE A 4 13.82 5.71 -2.87
N LEU A 5 12.94 4.88 -2.29
CA LEU A 5 13.33 3.85 -1.33
C LEU A 5 13.78 2.57 -2.04
N ARG A 6 13.10 2.21 -3.13
CA ARG A 6 13.38 1.04 -3.97
C ARG A 6 12.93 1.29 -5.41
N ASN A 7 13.69 0.76 -6.36
CA ASN A 7 13.35 0.75 -7.77
C ASN A 7 13.93 -0.52 -8.41
N THR A 8 13.11 -1.57 -8.47
CA THR A 8 13.49 -2.89 -8.97
C THR A 8 12.40 -3.41 -9.88
N GLU A 9 12.66 -4.51 -10.58
CA GLU A 9 11.63 -5.22 -11.34
C GLU A 9 10.52 -5.83 -10.46
N GLU A 10 10.78 -5.99 -9.16
CA GLU A 10 9.85 -6.61 -8.21
C GLU A 10 8.91 -5.60 -7.57
N LEU A 11 9.45 -4.42 -7.24
CA LEU A 11 8.71 -3.33 -6.61
C LEU A 11 9.39 -1.97 -6.83
N GLN A 12 8.56 -0.93 -6.74
CA GLN A 12 8.97 0.48 -6.71
C GLN A 12 8.37 1.18 -5.49
N ALA A 13 9.16 1.96 -4.76
CA ALA A 13 8.72 2.64 -3.55
C ALA A 13 9.27 4.06 -3.46
N VAL A 14 8.41 5.03 -3.18
CA VAL A 14 8.73 6.45 -3.09
C VAL A 14 8.12 7.07 -1.84
N LYS A 15 8.93 7.73 -1.01
CA LYS A 15 8.49 8.51 0.16
C LYS A 15 8.46 10.00 -0.16
N TYR A 16 7.33 10.64 0.11
CA TYR A 16 7.11 12.09 0.02
C TYR A 16 7.14 12.70 1.42
N LEU A 17 8.30 13.26 1.81
CA LEU A 17 8.49 13.79 3.16
C LEU A 17 7.59 14.99 3.48
N SER A 18 7.34 15.86 2.50
CA SER A 18 6.54 17.08 2.71
C SER A 18 5.03 16.82 2.79
N LEU A 19 4.58 15.65 2.35
CA LEU A 19 3.17 15.25 2.39
C LEU A 19 2.91 14.18 3.46
N ASP A 20 3.96 13.71 4.13
CA ASP A 20 3.91 12.54 5.01
C ASP A 20 3.24 11.33 4.32
N MET A 21 3.77 10.96 3.15
CA MET A 21 3.22 9.88 2.33
C MET A 21 4.27 8.90 1.85
N LEU A 22 3.84 7.65 1.66
CA LEU A 22 4.57 6.60 0.98
C LEU A 22 3.70 6.04 -0.14
N HIS A 23 4.27 5.85 -1.31
CA HIS A 23 3.64 5.16 -2.43
C HIS A 23 4.51 3.95 -2.81
N VAL A 24 3.89 2.78 -2.93
CA VAL A 24 4.57 1.53 -3.28
C VAL A 24 3.76 0.77 -4.31
N VAL A 25 4.44 0.28 -5.33
CA VAL A 25 3.91 -0.63 -6.34
C VAL A 25 4.64 -1.95 -6.21
N PHE A 26 3.91 -3.03 -5.93
CA PHE A 26 4.39 -4.40 -5.91
C PHE A 26 3.96 -5.10 -7.21
N TYR A 27 4.92 -5.43 -8.07
CA TYR A 27 4.65 -6.15 -9.33
C TYR A 27 4.47 -7.65 -9.12
N LYS A 28 4.93 -8.17 -7.98
CA LYS A 28 4.71 -9.53 -7.48
C LYS A 28 4.55 -9.52 -5.96
N ALA A 29 4.11 -10.65 -5.39
CA ALA A 29 4.14 -10.85 -3.94
C ALA A 29 5.56 -10.60 -3.40
N GLY A 30 5.67 -9.90 -2.28
CA GLY A 30 6.96 -9.46 -1.79
C GLY A 30 6.88 -8.60 -0.54
N GLU A 31 8.04 -8.01 -0.19
CA GLU A 31 8.18 -7.17 0.98
C GLU A 31 9.05 -5.93 0.71
N LEU A 32 8.65 -4.82 1.30
CA LEU A 32 9.46 -3.61 1.42
C LEU A 32 9.92 -3.51 2.87
N HIS A 33 11.23 -3.53 3.09
CA HIS A 33 11.82 -3.30 4.41
C HIS A 33 12.89 -2.22 4.32
N VAL A 34 12.56 -1.02 4.81
CA VAL A 34 13.45 0.15 4.80
C VAL A 34 13.18 0.99 6.04
N ASN A 35 14.20 1.18 6.90
CA ASN A 35 14.09 1.90 8.17
C ASN A 35 12.92 1.34 9.02
N ASP A 36 12.03 2.21 9.49
CA ASP A 36 10.88 1.84 10.31
C ASP A 36 9.65 1.38 9.49
N ILE A 37 9.81 1.19 8.18
CA ILE A 37 8.75 0.78 7.26
C ILE A 37 8.98 -0.69 6.90
N HIS A 38 8.00 -1.52 7.24
CA HIS A 38 7.91 -2.90 6.79
C HIS A 38 6.52 -3.17 6.20
N ILE A 39 6.47 -3.50 4.92
CA ILE A 39 5.23 -3.82 4.20
C ILE A 39 5.40 -5.18 3.54
N LYS A 40 4.44 -6.08 3.73
CA LYS A 40 4.42 -7.39 3.08
C LYS A 40 3.07 -7.65 2.44
N VAL A 41 3.09 -8.11 1.20
CA VAL A 41 1.91 -8.42 0.40
C VAL A 41 1.99 -9.82 -0.19
N ASP A 42 0.86 -10.52 -0.27
CA ASP A 42 0.79 -11.88 -0.83
C ASP A 42 0.47 -11.91 -2.33
N LYS A 43 0.16 -10.75 -2.95
CA LYS A 43 -0.20 -10.59 -4.36
C LYS A 43 0.31 -9.24 -4.91
N PRO A 44 0.43 -9.09 -6.24
CA PRO A 44 0.72 -7.79 -6.86
C PRO A 44 -0.36 -6.76 -6.50
N CYS A 45 0.05 -5.55 -6.12
CA CYS A 45 -0.86 -4.45 -5.79
C CYS A 45 -0.14 -3.11 -5.79
N THR A 46 -0.93 -2.04 -5.79
CA THR A 46 -0.45 -0.68 -5.50
C THR A 46 -1.01 -0.26 -4.16
N LEU A 47 -0.16 0.34 -3.32
CA LEU A 47 -0.55 0.86 -2.02
C LEU A 47 0.06 2.23 -1.78
N TYR A 48 -0.69 3.09 -1.12
CA TYR A 48 -0.13 4.31 -0.57
C TYR A 48 -0.61 4.55 0.86
N VAL A 49 0.29 5.08 1.68
CA VAL A 49 0.02 5.41 3.07
C VAL A 49 0.13 6.92 3.22
N LYS A 50 -0.87 7.53 3.86
CA LYS A 50 -0.86 8.95 4.27
C LYS A 50 -0.76 9.07 5.78
N ASN A 51 -0.24 10.20 6.25
CA ASN A 51 -0.11 10.51 7.67
C ASN A 51 0.71 9.45 8.43
N MET A 52 1.82 9.01 7.84
CA MET A 52 2.65 7.91 8.36
C MET A 52 3.21 8.20 9.75
N ASP A 53 3.50 9.46 10.05
CA ASP A 53 4.08 9.89 11.32
C ASP A 53 2.98 10.28 12.34
N SER A 54 1.70 10.07 12.00
CA SER A 54 0.56 10.34 12.89
C SER A 54 0.11 9.09 13.65
N GLU A 55 -0.70 9.28 14.70
CA GLU A 55 -1.37 8.17 15.41
C GLU A 55 -2.37 7.41 14.54
N LYS A 56 -2.81 8.00 13.42
CA LYS A 56 -3.85 7.45 12.53
C LYS A 56 -3.40 7.53 11.07
N PRO A 57 -2.46 6.67 10.65
CA PRO A 57 -2.13 6.55 9.25
C PRO A 57 -3.37 6.14 8.45
N ILE A 58 -3.36 6.40 7.15
CA ILE A 58 -4.45 5.98 6.25
C ILE A 58 -3.81 5.14 5.14
N LEU A 59 -4.16 3.86 5.11
CA LEU A 59 -3.76 2.96 4.03
C LEU A 59 -4.80 3.02 2.92
N HIS A 60 -4.33 3.16 1.70
CA HIS A 60 -5.12 2.98 0.50
C HIS A 60 -4.53 1.85 -0.32
N LEU A 61 -5.40 0.98 -0.80
CA LEU A 61 -5.06 -0.11 -1.70
C LEU A 61 -5.75 0.13 -3.04
N GLU A 62 -4.98 -0.02 -4.11
CA GLU A 62 -5.46 0.01 -5.49
C GLU A 62 -5.25 -1.39 -6.11
N ASP A 63 -6.22 -1.83 -6.91
CA ASP A 63 -6.14 -3.12 -7.60
C ASP A 63 -4.98 -3.13 -8.59
N SER A 64 -4.31 -4.28 -8.67
CA SER A 64 -3.53 -4.60 -9.86
C SER A 64 -4.50 -5.16 -10.91
N PRO A 65 -4.38 -4.85 -12.22
CA PRO A 65 -5.37 -5.18 -13.26
C PRO A 65 -5.75 -6.66 -13.46
N LEU A 66 -5.28 -7.57 -12.60
CA LEU A 66 -5.49 -9.02 -12.63
C LEU A 66 -6.72 -9.50 -11.83
N GLY A 67 -7.54 -8.61 -11.25
CA GLY A 67 -8.85 -8.99 -10.68
C GLY A 67 -8.73 -9.94 -9.48
N HIS A 68 -7.72 -9.75 -8.63
CA HIS A 68 -7.52 -10.58 -7.46
C HIS A 68 -8.53 -10.21 -6.37
N THR A 69 -9.33 -11.18 -5.94
CA THR A 69 -10.45 -10.94 -5.02
C THR A 69 -10.04 -10.69 -3.57
N ASN A 70 -8.86 -11.17 -3.13
CA ASN A 70 -8.34 -10.95 -1.77
C ASN A 70 -6.83 -10.67 -1.79
N ILE A 71 -6.36 -9.63 -1.11
CA ILE A 71 -4.95 -9.28 -0.91
C ILE A 71 -4.67 -9.15 0.60
N ASN A 72 -3.70 -9.91 1.09
CA ASN A 72 -3.20 -9.79 2.45
C ASN A 72 -2.13 -8.73 2.52
N VAL A 73 -2.30 -7.74 3.41
CA VAL A 73 -1.30 -6.70 3.63
C VAL A 73 -0.90 -6.69 5.11
N LYS A 74 0.38 -6.87 5.37
CA LYS A 74 0.98 -6.61 6.69
C LYS A 74 1.77 -5.31 6.60
N LEU A 75 1.46 -4.37 7.47
CA LEU A 75 2.04 -3.04 7.51
C LEU A 75 2.57 -2.74 8.91
N GLN A 76 3.84 -2.36 8.99
CA GLN A 76 4.44 -1.83 10.21
C GLN A 76 5.15 -0.52 9.87
N ILE A 77 4.76 0.56 10.56
CA ILE A 77 5.35 1.89 10.42
C ILE A 77 5.55 2.48 11.81
N ALA A 78 6.76 2.94 12.13
CA ALA A 78 7.06 3.74 13.34
C ALA A 78 6.49 3.14 14.65
N GLY A 79 6.49 1.80 14.77
CA GLY A 79 5.97 1.08 15.93
C GLY A 79 4.48 0.73 15.88
N ILE A 80 3.71 1.32 14.96
CA ILE A 80 2.34 0.91 14.64
C ILE A 80 2.42 -0.40 13.83
N LYS A 81 1.78 -1.46 14.33
CA LYS A 81 1.68 -2.77 13.65
C LYS A 81 0.23 -3.00 13.24
N ILE A 82 0.04 -3.25 11.95
CA ILE A 82 -1.26 -3.45 11.31
C ILE A 82 -1.16 -4.72 10.47
N GLU A 83 -2.06 -5.66 10.72
CA GLU A 83 -2.25 -6.82 9.85
C GLU A 83 -3.69 -6.78 9.34
N GLU A 84 -3.87 -6.44 8.06
CA GLU A 84 -5.20 -6.35 7.44
C GLU A 84 -5.31 -7.44 6.37
N ASN A 85 -6.29 -8.32 6.55
CA ASN A 85 -6.75 -9.23 5.51
C ASN A 85 -7.79 -8.49 4.69
N MET A 86 -7.42 -7.99 3.52
CA MET A 86 -8.36 -7.28 2.67
C MET A 86 -8.92 -8.22 1.62
N SER A 87 -10.15 -8.66 1.84
CA SER A 87 -10.99 -9.24 0.79
C SER A 87 -11.71 -8.10 0.10
N TYR A 88 -11.38 -7.82 -1.16
CA TYR A 88 -12.05 -6.80 -1.94
C TYR A 88 -12.59 -7.41 -3.22
N ASN A 89 -13.91 -7.67 -3.23
CA ASN A 89 -14.62 -7.97 -4.46
C ASN A 89 -14.79 -6.66 -5.24
N PHE A 90 -13.85 -6.37 -6.15
CA PHE A 90 -14.06 -5.30 -7.12
C PHE A 90 -15.32 -5.65 -7.92
N PRO A 91 -16.34 -4.75 -7.98
CA PRO A 91 -17.47 -4.96 -8.86
C PRO A 91 -16.94 -4.98 -10.30
N MET A 92 -16.91 -6.17 -10.88
CA MET A 92 -16.46 -6.41 -12.25
C MET A 92 -17.54 -5.93 -13.24
N ALA A 93 -17.91 -4.65 -13.18
CA ALA A 93 -18.75 -3.95 -14.16
C ALA A 93 -18.93 -2.49 -13.73
N ASP A 94 -17.96 -1.63 -14.08
CA ASP A 94 -18.13 -0.30 -14.69
C ASP A 94 -16.82 0.47 -14.46
N TRP A 95 -16.10 0.79 -15.53
CA TRP A 95 -14.74 1.39 -15.47
C TRP A 95 -14.77 2.86 -14.97
N THR A 96 -15.88 3.30 -14.39
CA THR A 96 -16.16 4.67 -13.95
C THR A 96 -15.76 4.94 -12.50
N ASP A 97 -15.46 3.92 -11.69
CA ASP A 97 -15.00 4.07 -10.30
C ASP A 97 -13.73 3.27 -9.97
N SER A 98 -12.61 3.65 -10.59
CA SER A 98 -11.27 3.11 -10.32
C SER A 98 -10.54 3.81 -9.18
N ARG A 99 -11.27 4.42 -8.23
CA ARG A 99 -10.65 5.26 -7.18
C ARG A 99 -10.01 4.39 -6.09
N PRO A 100 -8.85 4.80 -5.53
CA PRO A 100 -8.30 4.20 -4.32
C PRO A 100 -9.28 4.30 -3.16
N TYR A 101 -9.63 3.16 -2.55
CA TYR A 101 -10.54 3.14 -1.40
C TYR A 101 -9.78 3.52 -0.11
N PRO A 102 -10.17 4.60 0.59
CA PRO A 102 -9.57 4.97 1.88
C PRO A 102 -9.93 3.97 2.96
N ILE A 103 -8.91 3.47 3.67
CA ILE A 103 -9.10 2.72 4.89
C ILE A 103 -8.58 3.57 6.04
N MET A 104 -9.54 4.09 6.81
CA MET A 104 -9.27 4.85 8.03
C MET A 104 -8.83 3.86 9.11
N LEU A 105 -7.57 3.95 9.52
CA LEU A 105 -7.01 3.09 10.56
C LEU A 105 -7.54 3.58 11.93
N LYS A 106 -8.03 2.65 12.76
CA LYS A 106 -8.61 2.93 14.08
C LYS A 106 -7.56 3.08 15.17
#